data_AF-A0A8T3YTU9-F1
#
_entry.id   AF-A0A8T3YTU9-F1
#
_cell.length_a   1.000
_cell.length_b   1.000
_cell.length_c   1.000
_cell.angle_alpha   90.00
_cell.angle_beta   90.00
_cell.angle_gamma   90.00
#
_symmetry.space_group_name_H-M   'P 1'
#
loop_
_entity.id
_entity.type
_entity.pdbx_description
1 polymer ?
#
loop_
_entity_poly.entity_id
_entity_poly.type
_entity_poly.pdbx_seq_one_letter_code
_entity_poly.pdbx_strand_id
1 'polypeptide(L)' 'MNKVTTIQLSKTIVKSMKQIKEYPRQTYSELINNMIILYKQVKNKNQYDEFLHMIQQPKMKELWDNKEDEAWENV' A
#
# COMPACT_ATOMS: atom_id res chain seq x y z
N MET A 1 5.94 30.39 -17.70
CA MET A 1 6.62 29.54 -16.68
C MET A 1 6.84 28.16 -17.28
N ASN A 2 8.10 27.70 -17.36
CA ASN A 2 8.39 26.34 -17.83
C ASN A 2 7.85 25.33 -16.80
N LYS A 3 6.90 24.47 -17.22
CA LYS A 3 6.30 23.42 -16.38
C LYS A 3 7.19 22.18 -16.21
N VAL A 4 8.45 22.26 -16.62
CA VAL A 4 9.39 21.13 -16.69
C VAL A 4 10.66 21.47 -15.92
N THR A 5 11.11 20.50 -15.13
CA THR A 5 12.35 20.58 -14.34
C THR A 5 13.28 19.45 -14.75
N THR A 6 14.58 19.66 -14.59
CA THR A 6 15.59 18.63 -14.87
C THR A 6 15.94 17.93 -13.57
N ILE A 7 15.90 16.60 -13.58
CA ILE A 7 16.35 15.76 -12.47
C ILE A 7 17.47 14.84 -12.96
N GLN A 8 18.47 14.59 -12.13
CA GLN A 8 19.50 13.61 -12.41
C GLN A 8 19.10 12.26 -11.82
N LEU A 9 19.16 11.22 -12.64
CA LEU A 9 18.83 9.84 -12.26
C LEU A 9 19.99 8.93 -12.65
N SER A 10 20.23 7.89 -11.85
CA SER A 10 21.23 6.89 -12.20
C SER A 10 20.81 6.13 -13.45
N LYS A 11 21.80 5.71 -14.25
CA LYS A 11 21.55 4.92 -15.47
C LYS A 11 20.84 3.59 -15.17
N THR A 12 21.11 3.02 -13.99
CA THR A 12 20.45 1.79 -13.52
C THR A 12 18.96 2.02 -13.29
N ILE A 13 18.58 3.11 -12.62
CA ILE A 13 17.17 3.46 -12.39
C ILE A 13 16.45 3.68 -13.73
N VAL A 14 17.04 4.42 -14.66
CA VAL A 14 16.43 4.65 -15.98
C VAL A 14 16.25 3.34 -16.76
N LYS A 15 17.21 2.40 -16.64
CA LYS A 15 17.09 1.07 -17.26
C LYS A 15 15.95 0.27 -16.64
N SER A 16 15.83 0.28 -15.31
CA SER A 16 14.70 -0.33 -14.62
C SER A 16 13.38 0.29 -15.09
N MET A 17 13.25 1.62 -15.06
CA MET A 17 12.06 2.34 -15.53
C MET A 17 11.68 2.00 -16.97
N LYS A 18 12.66 1.72 -17.84
CA LYS A 18 12.40 1.29 -19.23
C LYS A 18 11.77 -0.11 -19.31
N GLN A 19 12.09 -1.02 -18.38
CA GLN A 19 11.57 -2.39 -18.35
C GLN A 19 10.13 -2.47 -17.82
N ILE A 20 9.77 -1.57 -16.90
CA ILE A 20 8.45 -1.50 -16.25
C ILE A 20 7.44 -0.65 -17.04
N LYS A 21 7.82 -0.14 -18.22
CA LYS A 21 6.87 0.59 -19.06
C LYS A 21 5.71 -0.33 -19.46
N GLU A 22 4.49 0.13 -19.23
CA GLU A 22 3.27 -0.60 -19.59
C GLU A 22 3.05 -0.59 -21.11
N TYR A 23 3.49 0.47 -21.79
CA TYR A 23 3.36 0.60 -23.23
C TYR A 23 4.55 1.37 -23.85
N PRO A 24 4.87 1.17 -25.15
CA PRO A 24 6.11 1.68 -25.76
C PRO A 24 6.31 3.20 -25.68
N ARG A 25 5.23 3.97 -25.71
CA ARG A 25 5.23 5.45 -25.72
C ARG A 25 5.04 6.09 -24.34
N GLN A 26 5.01 5.30 -23.27
CA GLN A 26 4.82 5.83 -21.92
C GLN A 26 5.95 6.79 -21.53
N THR A 27 5.58 7.96 -21.03
CA THR A 27 6.55 8.97 -20.57
C THR A 27 7.07 8.62 -19.18
N TYR A 28 8.31 9.01 -18.87
CA TYR A 28 8.84 8.79 -17.52
C TYR A 28 8.09 9.61 -16.47
N SER A 29 7.60 10.80 -16.82
CA SER A 29 6.78 11.63 -15.93
C SER A 29 5.49 10.93 -15.52
N GLU A 30 4.82 10.29 -16.47
CA GLU A 30 3.59 9.52 -16.21
C GLU A 30 3.88 8.27 -15.37
N LEU A 31 4.93 7.53 -15.71
CA LEU A 31 5.36 6.36 -14.93
C LEU A 31 5.67 6.74 -13.46
N ILE A 32 6.40 7.84 -13.25
CA ILE A 32 6.70 8.38 -11.90
C ILE A 32 5.40 8.78 -11.20
N ASN A 33 4.47 9.44 -11.90
CA ASN A 33 3.19 9.83 -11.31
C ASN A 33 2.37 8.61 -10.83
N ASN A 34 2.30 7.57 -11.66
CA ASN A 34 1.61 6.32 -11.30
C ASN A 34 2.27 5.66 -10.07
N MET A 35 3.60 5.62 -10.02
CA MET A 35 4.32 5.13 -8.85
C MET A 35 4.03 5.94 -7.58
N ILE A 36 3.96 7.27 -7.69
CA ILE A 36 3.62 8.14 -6.55
C ILE A 36 2.20 7.88 -6.06
N ILE A 37 1.24 7.70 -6.98
CA ILE A 37 -0.15 7.38 -6.64
C ILE A 37 -0.22 6.04 -5.90
N LEU A 38 0.41 4.99 -6.44
CA LEU A 38 0.45 3.68 -5.82
C LEU A 38 1.11 3.73 -4.43
N TYR A 39 2.23 4.44 -4.30
CA TYR A 39 2.92 4.60 -3.02
C TYR A 39 2.03 5.29 -1.97
N LYS A 40 1.30 6.35 -2.36
CA LYS A 40 0.34 7.01 -1.46
C LYS A 40 -0.81 6.08 -1.06
N GLN A 41 -1.34 5.30 -2.01
CA GLN A 41 -2.41 4.34 -1.74
C GLN A 41 -1.96 3.25 -0.77
N VAL A 42 -0.79 2.66 -1.00
CA VAL A 42 -0.21 1.63 -0.12
C VAL A 42 0.08 2.20 1.27
N LYS A 43 0.68 3.39 1.35
CA LYS A 43 0.96 4.05 2.63
C LYS A 43 -0.33 4.30 3.44
N ASN A 44 -1.39 4.77 2.78
CA ASN A 44 -2.67 5.03 3.43
C ASN A 44 -3.38 3.73 3.85
N LYS A 45 -3.31 2.68 3.03
CA LYS A 45 -3.89 1.36 3.37
C LYS A 45 -3.16 0.68 4.51
N ASN A 46 -1.83 0.66 4.50
CA ASN A 46 -1.07 0.08 5.61
C ASN A 46 -1.38 0.77 6.94
N GLN A 47 -1.50 2.10 6.96
CA GLN A 47 -1.85 2.82 8.19
C GLN A 47 -3.27 2.50 8.67
N TYR A 48 -4.22 2.34 7.76
CA TYR A 48 -5.60 1.99 8.11
C TYR A 48 -5.73 0.52 8.56
N ASP A 49 -5.12 -0.40 7.84
CA ASP A 49 -5.16 -1.83 8.12
C ASP A 49 -4.42 -2.16 9.44
N GLU A 50 -3.25 -1.57 9.70
CA GLU A 50 -2.55 -1.72 10.98
C GLU A 50 -3.40 -1.21 12.15
N PHE A 51 -4.04 -0.05 11.99
CA PHE A 51 -4.93 0.51 13.02
C PHE A 51 -6.19 -0.33 13.22
N LEU A 52 -6.79 -0.83 12.14
CA LEU A 52 -7.99 -1.66 12.18
C LEU A 52 -7.69 -3.01 12.85
N HIS A 53 -6.59 -3.66 12.47
CA HIS A 53 -6.15 -4.90 13.12
C HIS A 53 -5.86 -4.68 14.61
N MET A 54 -5.25 -3.57 15.01
CA MET A 54 -5.02 -3.25 16.43
C MET A 54 -6.32 -3.07 17.22
N ILE A 55 -7.36 -2.46 16.65
CA ILE A 55 -8.66 -2.27 17.33
C ILE A 55 -9.49 -3.56 17.36
N GLN A 56 -9.34 -4.41 16.35
CA GLN A 56 -10.06 -5.68 16.30
C GLN A 56 -9.52 -6.70 17.30
N GLN A 57 -8.20 -6.72 17.58
CA GLN A 57 -7.62 -7.63 18.57
C GLN A 57 -8.30 -7.61 19.96
N PRO A 58 -8.53 -6.46 20.61
CA PRO A 58 -9.22 -6.43 21.90
C PRO A 58 -10.68 -6.87 21.80
N LYS A 59 -11.39 -6.54 20.71
CA LYS A 59 -12.77 -7.00 20.49
C LYS A 59 -12.84 -8.50 20.20
N MET A 60 -11.88 -9.06 19.47
CA MET A 60 -11.80 -10.50 19.24
C MET A 60 -11.48 -11.24 20.55
N LYS A 61 -10.65 -10.68 21.42
CA LYS A 61 -10.38 -11.21 22.77
C LYS A 61 -11.57 -11.05 23.74
N GLU A 62 -12.53 -10.19 23.43
CA GLU A 62 -13.77 -10.03 24.19
C GLU A 62 -14.86 -10.98 23.70
N LEU A 63 -14.89 -11.25 22.39
CA LEU A 63 -15.85 -12.15 21.74
C LEU A 63 -15.43 -13.63 21.79
N TRP A 64 -14.12 -13.90 21.84
CA TRP A 64 -13.54 -15.22 22.08
C TRP A 64 -12.83 -15.21 23.44
N ASP A 65 -12.97 -16.28 24.22
CA ASP A 65 -12.47 -16.42 25.61
C ASP A 65 -13.42 -15.80 26.68
N ASN A 66 -14.74 -15.77 26.39
CA ASN A 66 -15.77 -15.37 27.33
C ASN A 66 -16.58 -16.59 27.85
N LYS A 67 -17.29 -16.41 28.97
CA LYS A 67 -18.05 -17.48 29.62
C LYS A 67 -19.19 -18.05 28.77
N GLU A 68 -19.59 -17.36 27.70
CA GLU A 68 -20.63 -17.85 26.79
C GLU A 68 -20.05 -18.89 25.83
N ASP A 69 -18.79 -18.78 25.39
CA ASP A 69 -18.11 -19.80 24.57
C ASP A 69 -18.02 -21.17 25.29
N GLU A 70 -17.83 -21.19 26.61
CA GLU A 70 -17.82 -22.44 27.41
C GLU A 70 -19.16 -23.19 27.37
N ALA A 71 -20.26 -22.49 27.09
CA ALA A 71 -21.59 -23.09 26.95
C ALA A 71 -21.82 -23.73 25.57
N TRP A 72 -21.10 -23.29 24.53
CA TRP A 72 -21.18 -23.83 23.18
C TRP A 72 -20.26 -25.05 22.95
N GLU A 73 -19.19 -25.18 23.73
CA GLU A 73 -18.28 -26.35 23.71
C GLU A 73 -18.89 -27.62 24.37
N ASN A 74 -20.04 -27.50 25.04
CA ASN A 74 -20.69 -28.60 25.79
C ASN A 74 -22.00 -29.12 25.16
N VAL A 75 -22.23 -28.90 23.86
CA VAL A 75 -23.39 -29.42 23.10
C VAL A 75 -22.96 -30.47 22.09
#